data_AF-A0A1E7IZ81-F1
#
_entry.id   AF-A0A1E7IZ81-F1
#
_cell.length_a   1.000
_cell.length_b   1.000
_cell.length_c   1.000
_cell.angle_alpha   90.00
_cell.angle_beta   90.00
_cell.angle_gamma   90.00
#
_symmetry.space_group_name_H-M   'P 1'
#
loop_
_entity.id
_entity.type
_entity.pdbx_description
1 polymer ?
#
loop_
_entity_poly.entity_id
_entity_poly.type
_entity_poly.pdbx_seq_one_letter_code
_entity_poly.pdbx_strand_id
1 'polypeptide(L)'
;MAIRYVKPVAPNSTVGLVAKVYPQIKKEFGALVEPFTLHSPSPELLAGAWSACRESLLVGSVRRDVKEAVAATVSRINGCPYCVDAHTIMLNATSARNSAESIIHQRDDQIRDAAARSIVKWAAATRSPEAKVLLSPPFSRKDAPEIIGTAVFFHYVNRMASVLLSETPLPSNHPLLKGFFTRMAGWFFSRAIHRSKPLGASLELLPERELPADLAWAKGSPNIAGAFARFAAVVNRAGRDLIPEDVRDCVVKLVQAWDGKELGLGRHWVEEAMNGLDEKSKDIGRLVLLTALAPYQVDEGVVNAFTTHITGDDRLIGALAWGSFTAARKIGTWLYVS
;
A
#
# COMPACT_ATOMS: atom_id res chain seq x y z
N MET A 1 2.99 -6.78 20.18
CA MET A 1 3.90 -6.44 19.06
C MET A 1 3.05 -5.91 17.92
N ALA A 2 3.51 -4.89 17.20
CA ALA A 2 2.73 -4.25 16.14
C ALA A 2 2.70 -5.06 14.82
N ILE A 3 3.62 -6.03 14.63
CA ILE A 3 3.72 -6.89 13.44
C ILE A 3 3.43 -8.35 13.84
N ARG A 4 2.60 -9.05 13.05
CA ARG A 4 2.16 -10.45 13.21
C ARG A 4 2.81 -11.34 12.16
N TYR A 5 2.91 -12.64 12.46
CA TYR A 5 3.33 -13.75 11.56
C TYR A 5 4.76 -13.73 11.03
N VAL A 6 5.43 -12.58 10.98
CA VAL A 6 6.81 -12.45 10.51
C VAL A 6 7.68 -11.71 11.54
N LYS A 7 8.99 -11.93 11.47
CA LYS A 7 10.00 -11.26 12.29
C LYS A 7 10.82 -10.29 11.45
N PRO A 8 10.57 -8.97 11.56
CA PRO A 8 11.40 -7.96 10.91
C PRO A 8 12.87 -8.05 11.28
N VAL A 9 13.75 -7.69 10.33
CA VAL A 9 15.18 -7.54 10.57
C VAL A 9 15.41 -6.38 11.54
N ALA A 10 16.09 -6.67 12.64
CA ALA A 10 16.38 -5.71 13.67
C ALA A 10 17.33 -4.60 13.16
N PRO A 11 17.12 -3.32 13.54
CA PRO A 11 17.94 -2.19 13.05
C PRO A 11 19.45 -2.33 13.31
N ASN A 12 19.85 -3.01 14.37
CA ASN A 12 21.25 -3.27 14.72
C ASN A 12 21.85 -4.51 14.03
N SER A 13 21.06 -5.25 13.26
CA SER A 13 21.47 -6.47 12.54
C SER A 13 21.29 -6.34 11.02
N THR A 14 21.06 -5.13 10.51
CA THR A 14 20.83 -4.92 9.08
C THR A 14 22.10 -5.09 8.27
N VAL A 15 21.99 -5.77 7.13
CA VAL A 15 23.05 -5.92 6.12
C VAL A 15 22.45 -5.67 4.72
N GLY A 16 23.31 -5.55 3.70
CA GLY A 16 22.88 -5.46 2.30
C GLY A 16 21.87 -4.34 2.02
N LEU A 17 20.78 -4.65 1.31
CA LEU A 17 19.73 -3.68 0.96
C LEU A 17 19.02 -3.11 2.19
N VAL A 18 18.79 -3.90 3.25
CA VAL A 18 18.11 -3.41 4.45
C VAL A 18 18.92 -2.29 5.11
N ALA A 19 20.25 -2.46 5.19
CA ALA A 19 21.17 -1.46 5.72
C ALA A 19 21.23 -0.17 4.87
N LYS A 20 20.87 -0.24 3.57
CA LYS A 20 20.76 0.93 2.69
C LYS A 20 19.40 1.63 2.83
N VAL A 21 18.31 0.86 2.95
CA VAL A 21 16.94 1.38 2.93
C VAL A 21 16.50 1.95 4.28
N TYR A 22 16.82 1.28 5.39
CA TYR A 22 16.41 1.74 6.73
C TYR A 22 16.88 3.17 7.06
N PRO A 23 18.13 3.58 6.79
CA PRO A 23 18.55 4.97 6.98
C PRO A 23 17.75 5.97 6.14
N GLN A 24 17.38 5.62 4.90
CA GLN A 24 16.54 6.48 4.06
C GLN A 24 15.15 6.66 4.69
N ILE A 25 14.50 5.57 5.09
CA ILE A 25 13.19 5.60 5.76
C ILE A 25 13.26 6.47 7.02
N LYS A 26 14.20 6.20 7.92
CA LYS A 26 14.34 6.95 9.17
C LYS A 26 14.56 8.45 8.93
N LYS A 27 15.37 8.80 7.92
CA LYS A 27 15.69 10.20 7.59
C LYS A 27 14.55 10.93 6.91
N GLU A 28 13.85 10.30 5.98
CA GLU A 28 12.90 10.95 5.07
C GLU A 28 11.44 10.77 5.49
N PHE A 29 11.11 9.64 6.10
CA PHE A 29 9.81 9.38 6.70
C PHE A 29 9.76 9.87 8.16
N GLY A 30 10.91 9.91 8.85
CA GLY A 30 11.08 10.44 10.21
C GLY A 30 11.26 9.37 11.30
N ALA A 31 10.86 8.13 11.02
CA ALA A 31 11.10 6.97 11.86
C ALA A 31 11.12 5.71 10.99
N LEU A 32 11.66 4.62 11.53
CA LEU A 32 11.38 3.28 10.99
C LEU A 32 9.94 2.94 11.37
N VAL A 33 9.08 2.79 10.36
CA VAL A 33 7.65 2.52 10.55
C VAL A 33 7.29 1.13 10.05
N GLU A 34 6.32 0.50 10.72
CA GLU A 34 5.95 -0.89 10.53
C GLU A 34 5.53 -1.25 9.09
N PRO A 35 4.83 -0.39 8.32
CA PRO A 35 4.50 -0.66 6.92
C PRO A 35 5.69 -0.90 6.00
N PHE A 36 6.91 -0.54 6.42
CA PHE A 36 8.13 -0.89 5.69
C PHE A 36 8.95 -1.97 6.40
N THR A 37 9.08 -1.92 7.73
CA THR A 37 9.89 -2.93 8.43
C THR A 37 9.29 -4.33 8.31
N LEU A 38 7.97 -4.46 8.11
CA LEU A 38 7.33 -5.73 7.79
C LEU A 38 7.87 -6.40 6.52
N HIS A 39 8.39 -5.63 5.55
CA HIS A 39 8.97 -6.17 4.32
C HIS A 39 10.43 -6.60 4.47
N SER A 40 11.09 -6.22 5.57
CA SER A 40 12.54 -6.43 5.73
C SER A 40 13.04 -7.88 5.66
N PRO A 41 12.24 -8.93 5.95
CA PRO A 41 12.65 -10.31 5.65
C PRO A 41 12.93 -10.55 4.16
N SER A 42 12.33 -9.76 3.26
CA SER A 42 12.60 -9.76 1.82
C SER A 42 13.23 -8.42 1.40
N PRO A 43 14.58 -8.31 1.36
CA PRO A 43 15.25 -7.03 1.16
C PRO A 43 14.93 -6.33 -0.17
N GLU A 44 14.71 -7.10 -1.25
CA GLU A 44 14.30 -6.54 -2.55
C GLU A 44 12.86 -5.99 -2.48
N LEU A 45 11.94 -6.67 -1.78
CA LEU A 45 10.57 -6.18 -1.61
C LEU A 45 10.53 -4.93 -0.72
N LEU A 46 11.34 -4.88 0.34
CA LEU A 46 11.54 -3.66 1.13
C LEU A 46 12.02 -2.50 0.25
N ALA A 47 13.04 -2.71 -0.57
CA ALA A 47 13.58 -1.68 -1.47
C ALA A 47 12.53 -1.24 -2.50
N GLY A 48 11.77 -2.16 -3.08
CA GLY A 48 10.72 -1.87 -4.05
C GLY A 48 9.56 -1.09 -3.44
N ALA A 49 9.03 -1.55 -2.31
CA ALA A 49 7.96 -0.88 -1.59
C ALA A 49 8.39 0.53 -1.11
N TRP A 50 9.62 0.67 -0.60
CA TRP A 50 10.18 1.97 -0.25
C TRP A 50 10.28 2.89 -1.48
N SER A 51 10.79 2.39 -2.61
CA SER A 51 10.94 3.19 -3.84
C SER A 51 9.58 3.70 -4.34
N ALA A 52 8.58 2.81 -4.42
CA ALA A 52 7.23 3.16 -4.88
C ALA A 52 6.60 4.23 -3.97
N CYS A 53 6.70 4.08 -2.65
CA CYS A 53 6.20 5.07 -1.70
C CYS A 53 6.99 6.39 -1.76
N ARG A 54 8.32 6.32 -1.74
CA ARG A 54 9.20 7.49 -1.73
C ARG A 54 8.92 8.40 -2.91
N GLU A 55 8.96 7.84 -4.13
CA GLU A 55 8.84 8.63 -5.36
C GLU A 55 7.40 9.14 -5.58
N SER A 56 6.37 8.44 -5.11
CA SER A 56 4.98 8.88 -5.27
C SER A 56 4.48 9.79 -4.15
N LEU A 57 4.77 9.48 -2.88
CA LEU A 57 4.26 10.17 -1.70
C LEU A 57 5.22 11.26 -1.17
N LEU A 58 6.51 10.97 -1.07
CA LEU A 58 7.42 11.79 -0.24
C LEU A 58 8.08 12.94 -0.96
N VAL A 59 8.32 12.79 -2.26
CA VAL A 59 9.05 13.74 -3.11
C VAL A 59 8.19 14.17 -4.29
N GLY A 60 8.62 15.16 -5.07
CA GLY A 60 7.87 15.64 -6.24
C GLY A 60 7.31 17.04 -6.05
N SER A 61 6.41 17.42 -6.95
CA SER A 61 5.86 18.77 -7.05
C SER A 61 4.47 18.91 -6.43
N VAL A 62 3.70 17.83 -6.35
CA VAL A 62 2.41 17.83 -5.68
C VAL A 62 2.65 17.97 -4.18
N ARG A 63 1.90 18.88 -3.54
CA ARG A 63 2.06 19.13 -2.10
C ARG A 63 1.87 17.85 -1.29
N ARG A 64 2.68 17.70 -0.25
CA ARG A 64 2.68 16.51 0.61
C ARG A 64 1.30 16.26 1.25
N ASP A 65 0.62 17.31 1.70
CA ASP A 65 -0.70 17.19 2.32
C ASP A 65 -1.77 16.66 1.36
N VAL A 66 -1.73 17.00 0.07
CA VAL A 66 -2.62 16.45 -0.95
C VAL A 66 -2.42 14.93 -1.08
N LYS A 67 -1.16 14.49 -1.15
CA LYS A 67 -0.84 13.06 -1.25
C LYS A 67 -1.20 12.29 0.02
N GLU A 68 -0.97 12.88 1.19
CA GLU A 68 -1.40 12.31 2.47
C GLU A 68 -2.92 12.20 2.58
N ALA A 69 -3.68 13.15 2.01
CA ALA A 69 -5.14 13.06 1.93
C ALA A 69 -5.61 11.90 1.03
N VAL A 70 -4.91 11.66 -0.09
CA VAL A 70 -5.13 10.47 -0.93
C VAL A 70 -4.84 9.20 -0.13
N ALA A 71 -3.68 9.12 0.51
CA ALA A 71 -3.27 7.96 1.32
C ALA A 71 -4.28 7.63 2.43
N ALA A 72 -4.70 8.64 3.20
CA ALA A 72 -5.69 8.48 4.26
C ALA A 72 -7.06 8.04 3.72
N THR A 73 -7.51 8.63 2.61
CA THR A 73 -8.81 8.30 2.00
C THR A 73 -8.83 6.90 1.39
N VAL A 74 -7.77 6.51 0.67
CA VAL A 74 -7.61 5.15 0.15
C VAL A 74 -7.57 4.14 1.29
N SER A 75 -6.84 4.45 2.37
CA SER A 75 -6.80 3.61 3.57
C SER A 75 -8.16 3.42 4.21
N ARG A 76 -8.99 4.47 4.23
CA ARG A 76 -10.36 4.40 4.73
C ARG A 76 -11.24 3.49 3.87
N ILE A 77 -11.26 3.66 2.55
CA ILE A 77 -12.08 2.81 1.66
C ILE A 77 -11.57 1.37 1.57
N ASN A 78 -10.33 1.11 1.97
CA ASN A 78 -9.77 -0.24 2.12
C ASN A 78 -10.01 -0.85 3.51
N GLY A 79 -10.64 -0.11 4.44
CA GLY A 79 -10.85 -0.57 5.81
C GLY A 79 -9.55 -0.83 6.58
N CYS A 80 -8.51 -0.03 6.35
CA CYS A 80 -7.20 -0.19 6.99
C CYS A 80 -7.00 0.85 8.12
N PRO A 81 -7.40 0.56 9.37
CA PRO A 81 -7.38 1.54 10.47
C PRO A 81 -5.96 2.02 10.81
N TYR A 82 -4.96 1.14 10.72
CA TYR A 82 -3.56 1.49 10.98
C TYR A 82 -3.11 2.62 10.06
N CYS A 83 -3.37 2.48 8.76
CA CYS A 83 -2.96 3.47 7.77
C CYS A 83 -3.82 4.73 7.85
N VAL A 84 -5.12 4.64 8.19
CA VAL A 84 -5.94 5.84 8.45
C VAL A 84 -5.34 6.67 9.59
N ASP A 85 -5.02 6.05 10.72
CA ASP A 85 -4.39 6.73 11.85
C ASP A 85 -3.02 7.32 11.44
N ALA A 86 -2.16 6.53 10.79
CA ALA A 86 -0.84 7.00 10.36
C ALA A 86 -0.91 8.23 9.45
N HIS A 87 -1.75 8.21 8.41
CA HIS A 87 -1.78 9.28 7.41
C HIS A 87 -2.54 10.52 7.88
N THR A 88 -3.47 10.37 8.82
CA THR A 88 -4.13 11.52 9.46
C THR A 88 -3.23 12.18 10.51
N ILE A 89 -2.34 11.42 11.18
CA ILE A 89 -1.23 11.98 11.96
C ILE A 89 -0.32 12.84 11.06
N MET A 90 0.05 12.34 9.88
CA MET A 90 0.88 13.09 8.93
C MET A 90 0.18 14.36 8.43
N LEU A 91 -1.12 14.29 8.10
CA LEU A 91 -1.91 15.46 7.73
C LEU A 91 -1.97 16.51 8.86
N ASN A 92 -2.14 16.08 10.11
CA ASN A 92 -2.16 16.97 11.28
C ASN A 92 -0.82 17.70 11.51
N ALA A 93 0.28 17.17 10.98
CA ALA A 93 1.59 17.81 11.01
C ALA A 93 1.79 18.85 9.88
N THR A 94 0.81 18.99 8.99
CA THR A 94 0.73 20.02 7.95
C THR A 94 -0.34 21.07 8.30
N SER A 95 -0.60 22.03 7.41
CA SER A 95 -1.72 22.96 7.53
C SER A 95 -3.10 22.31 7.27
N ALA A 96 -3.17 21.04 6.86
CA ALA A 96 -4.39 20.35 6.44
C ALA A 96 -5.16 19.65 7.59
N ARG A 97 -5.14 20.21 8.80
CA ARG A 97 -5.78 19.61 9.99
C ARG A 97 -7.30 19.37 9.83
N ASN A 98 -8.02 20.31 9.19
CA ASN A 98 -9.44 20.14 8.92
C ASN A 98 -9.71 18.98 7.94
N SER A 99 -8.83 18.76 6.96
CA SER A 99 -8.93 17.61 6.06
C SER A 99 -8.74 16.29 6.82
N ALA A 100 -7.76 16.22 7.72
CA ALA A 100 -7.53 15.04 8.55
C ALA A 100 -8.78 14.67 9.38
N GLU A 101 -9.35 15.64 10.10
CA GLU A 101 -10.55 15.44 10.91
C GLU A 101 -11.75 14.98 10.06
N SER A 102 -11.97 15.63 8.92
CA SER A 102 -13.08 15.31 8.03
C SER A 102 -12.97 13.89 7.46
N ILE A 103 -11.76 13.48 7.04
CA ILE A 103 -11.51 12.13 6.50
C ILE A 103 -11.74 11.05 7.58
N ILE A 104 -11.23 11.25 8.81
CA ILE A 104 -11.42 10.29 9.91
C ILE A 104 -12.91 10.06 10.20
N HIS A 105 -13.68 11.15 10.21
CA HIS A 105 -15.10 11.11 10.57
C HIS A 105 -16.02 10.87 9.37
N GLN A 106 -15.47 10.59 8.18
CA GLN A 106 -16.23 10.38 6.94
C GLN A 106 -17.14 11.56 6.57
N ARG A 107 -16.69 12.78 6.88
CA ARG A 107 -17.36 14.05 6.60
C ARG A 107 -16.66 14.78 5.47
N ASP A 108 -16.39 14.07 4.37
CA ASP A 108 -15.57 14.57 3.26
C ASP A 108 -16.11 15.89 2.67
N ASP A 109 -17.43 16.10 2.71
CA ASP A 109 -18.12 17.32 2.30
C ASP A 109 -17.78 18.54 3.18
N GLN A 110 -17.27 18.34 4.40
CA GLN A 110 -16.88 19.40 5.35
C GLN A 110 -15.42 19.87 5.20
N ILE A 111 -14.65 19.30 4.27
CA ILE A 111 -13.27 19.72 3.99
C ILE A 111 -13.25 21.14 3.42
N ARG A 112 -12.73 22.12 4.16
CA ARG A 112 -12.78 23.55 3.80
C ARG A 112 -12.05 23.88 2.51
N ASP A 113 -10.87 23.29 2.28
CA ASP A 113 -10.11 23.48 1.05
C ASP A 113 -10.80 22.73 -0.11
N ALA A 114 -11.31 23.46 -1.10
CA ALA A 114 -12.02 22.91 -2.25
C ALA A 114 -11.15 21.99 -3.12
N ALA A 115 -9.85 22.27 -3.22
CA ALA A 115 -8.91 21.42 -3.96
C ALA A 115 -8.72 20.09 -3.22
N ALA A 116 -8.47 20.14 -1.90
CA ALA A 116 -8.37 18.95 -1.07
C ALA A 116 -9.66 18.12 -1.08
N ARG A 117 -10.83 18.78 -1.00
CA ARG A 117 -12.14 18.11 -1.06
C ARG A 117 -12.35 17.35 -2.37
N SER A 118 -11.97 17.96 -3.50
CA SER A 118 -12.08 17.32 -4.81
C SER A 118 -11.16 16.11 -4.93
N ILE A 119 -9.93 16.22 -4.42
CA ILE A 119 -8.96 15.11 -4.36
C ILE A 119 -9.48 13.96 -3.50
N VAL A 120 -10.03 14.26 -2.31
CA VAL A 120 -10.61 13.23 -1.43
C VAL A 120 -11.79 12.53 -2.09
N LYS A 121 -12.68 13.28 -2.77
CA LYS A 121 -13.78 12.71 -3.55
C LYS A 121 -13.29 11.77 -4.66
N TRP A 122 -12.22 12.15 -5.36
CA TRP A 122 -11.58 11.28 -6.35
C TRP A 122 -10.98 10.03 -5.70
N ALA A 123 -10.22 10.20 -4.61
CA ALA A 123 -9.55 9.09 -3.92
C ALA A 123 -10.54 8.06 -3.38
N ALA A 124 -11.68 8.52 -2.84
CA ALA A 124 -12.77 7.67 -2.34
C ALA A 124 -13.43 6.83 -3.45
N ALA A 125 -13.34 7.27 -4.71
CA ALA A 125 -13.92 6.58 -5.86
C ALA A 125 -12.94 5.59 -6.53
N THR A 126 -11.69 5.49 -6.08
CA THR A 126 -10.66 4.67 -6.77
C THR A 126 -10.95 3.17 -6.81
N ARG A 127 -11.91 2.68 -6.01
CA ARG A 127 -12.44 1.29 -6.08
C ARG A 127 -13.70 1.15 -6.93
N SER A 128 -14.12 2.18 -7.64
CA SER A 128 -15.38 2.21 -8.37
C SER A 128 -15.09 2.56 -9.83
N PRO A 129 -14.75 1.59 -10.70
CA PRO A 129 -14.29 1.84 -12.07
C PRO A 129 -15.25 2.69 -12.92
N GLU A 130 -16.55 2.65 -12.62
CA GLU A 130 -17.60 3.41 -13.32
C GLU A 130 -17.82 4.82 -12.76
N ALA A 131 -17.11 5.21 -11.70
CA ALA A 131 -17.31 6.50 -11.07
C ALA A 131 -16.85 7.65 -12.00
N LYS A 132 -17.78 8.54 -12.34
CA LYS A 132 -17.55 9.68 -13.25
C LYS A 132 -16.35 10.56 -12.86
N VAL A 133 -16.07 10.68 -11.56
CA VAL A 133 -14.92 11.48 -11.06
C VAL A 133 -13.57 10.90 -11.49
N LEU A 134 -13.48 9.59 -11.81
CA LEU A 134 -12.26 8.99 -12.33
C LEU A 134 -12.00 9.34 -13.79
N LEU A 135 -13.06 9.56 -14.59
CA LEU A 135 -12.97 9.95 -16.01
C LEU A 135 -12.52 11.40 -16.20
N SER A 136 -12.71 12.23 -15.17
CA SER A 136 -12.31 13.64 -15.16
C SER A 136 -11.71 13.98 -13.79
N PRO A 137 -10.49 13.47 -13.51
CA PRO A 137 -9.85 13.65 -12.23
C PRO A 137 -9.53 15.14 -11.97
N PRO A 138 -9.53 15.58 -10.69
CA PRO A 138 -9.37 16.99 -10.33
C PRO A 138 -7.88 17.41 -10.26
N PHE A 139 -7.05 16.89 -11.16
CA PHE A 139 -5.62 17.17 -11.20
C PHE A 139 -5.07 17.15 -12.63
N SER A 140 -3.95 17.82 -12.85
CA SER A 140 -3.35 17.92 -14.17
C SER A 140 -2.64 16.62 -14.60
N ARG A 141 -2.40 16.44 -15.91
CA ARG A 141 -1.52 15.38 -16.43
C ARG A 141 -0.16 15.33 -15.75
N LYS A 142 0.39 16.49 -15.40
CA LYS A 142 1.70 16.62 -14.76
C LYS A 142 1.69 16.03 -13.35
N ASP A 143 0.61 16.25 -12.62
CA ASP A 143 0.46 15.82 -11.22
C ASP A 143 -0.03 14.36 -11.11
N ALA A 144 -0.63 13.83 -12.18
CA ALA A 144 -1.25 12.51 -12.20
C ALA A 144 -0.32 11.37 -11.75
N PRO A 145 0.94 11.24 -12.19
CA PRO A 145 1.82 10.16 -11.72
C PRO A 145 2.03 10.16 -10.19
N GLU A 146 2.14 11.34 -9.57
CA GLU A 146 2.35 11.49 -8.13
C GLU A 146 1.09 11.09 -7.34
N ILE A 147 -0.08 11.54 -7.79
CA ILE A 147 -1.37 11.29 -7.14
C ILE A 147 -1.84 9.84 -7.34
N ILE A 148 -1.81 9.35 -8.57
CA ILE A 148 -2.18 7.98 -8.91
C ILE A 148 -1.20 6.99 -8.28
N GLY A 149 0.11 7.27 -8.34
CA GLY A 149 1.11 6.43 -7.70
C GLY A 149 0.91 6.31 -6.19
N THR A 150 0.52 7.41 -5.54
CA THR A 150 0.15 7.37 -4.13
C THR A 150 -1.05 6.44 -3.93
N ALA A 151 -2.14 6.62 -4.68
CA ALA A 151 -3.32 5.77 -4.55
C ALA A 151 -3.02 4.27 -4.77
N VAL A 152 -2.28 3.93 -5.83
CA VAL A 152 -1.91 2.54 -6.15
C VAL A 152 -1.03 1.94 -5.07
N PHE A 153 -0.02 2.68 -4.56
CA PHE A 153 0.80 2.19 -3.46
C PHE A 153 -0.02 1.96 -2.19
N PHE A 154 -1.01 2.80 -1.89
CA PHE A 154 -1.87 2.60 -0.73
C PHE A 154 -2.82 1.43 -0.88
N HIS A 155 -3.37 1.19 -2.07
CA HIS A 155 -4.09 -0.05 -2.37
C HIS A 155 -3.23 -1.30 -2.12
N TYR A 156 -1.92 -1.22 -2.37
CA TYR A 156 -0.99 -2.30 -2.01
C TYR A 156 -0.73 -2.39 -0.50
N VAL A 157 -0.21 -1.32 0.11
CA VAL A 157 0.31 -1.40 1.48
C VAL A 157 -0.80 -1.60 2.52
N ASN A 158 -2.03 -1.13 2.24
CA ASN A 158 -3.17 -1.35 3.13
C ASN A 158 -3.48 -2.84 3.29
N ARG A 159 -3.41 -3.64 2.22
CA ARG A 159 -3.63 -5.09 2.30
C ARG A 159 -2.54 -5.77 3.12
N MET A 160 -1.28 -5.38 2.92
CA MET A 160 -0.15 -5.86 3.74
C MET A 160 -0.35 -5.49 5.22
N ALA A 161 -0.77 -4.25 5.49
CA ALA A 161 -1.02 -3.77 6.84
C ALA A 161 -2.20 -4.48 7.51
N SER A 162 -3.31 -4.70 6.80
CA SER A 162 -4.47 -5.40 7.35
C SER A 162 -4.15 -6.84 7.76
N VAL A 163 -3.28 -7.53 7.00
CA VAL A 163 -2.83 -8.88 7.35
C VAL A 163 -1.81 -8.85 8.48
N LEU A 164 -0.79 -7.99 8.40
CA LEU A 164 0.42 -8.12 9.22
C LEU A 164 0.47 -7.17 10.42
N LEU A 165 -0.33 -6.11 10.47
CA LEU A 165 -0.23 -5.08 11.51
C LEU A 165 -1.40 -5.10 12.50
N SER A 166 -1.16 -4.51 13.67
CA SER A 166 -2.22 -4.11 14.61
C SER A 166 -3.07 -2.97 14.03
N GLU A 167 -4.20 -2.66 14.68
CA GLU A 167 -5.14 -1.66 14.16
C GLU A 167 -4.66 -0.21 14.23
N THR A 168 -3.65 0.11 15.03
CA THR A 168 -3.13 1.48 15.17
C THR A 168 -1.61 1.50 15.34
N PRO A 169 -0.92 2.53 14.82
CA PRO A 169 0.50 2.79 15.11
C PRO A 169 0.72 3.39 16.51
N LEU A 170 -0.34 3.83 17.17
CA LEU A 170 -0.22 4.52 18.46
C LEU A 170 0.00 3.53 19.61
N PRO A 171 0.69 3.96 20.70
CA PRO A 171 0.88 3.11 21.89
C PRO A 171 -0.43 2.67 22.55
N SER A 172 -1.52 3.42 22.35
CA SER A 172 -2.85 3.11 22.88
C SER A 172 -3.93 3.60 21.93
N ASN A 173 -4.97 2.79 21.75
CA ASN A 173 -6.19 3.15 20.99
C ASN A 173 -7.32 3.67 21.92
N HIS A 174 -7.03 3.95 23.20
CA HIS A 174 -8.07 4.41 24.13
C HIS A 174 -8.61 5.80 23.69
N PRO A 175 -9.93 5.98 23.51
CA PRO A 175 -10.50 7.19 22.90
C PRO A 175 -10.05 8.50 23.55
N LEU A 176 -9.96 8.54 24.89
CA LEU A 176 -9.54 9.73 25.64
C LEU A 176 -8.06 10.09 25.43
N LEU A 177 -7.20 9.13 25.08
CA LEU A 177 -5.76 9.35 24.90
C LEU A 177 -5.38 9.49 23.43
N LYS A 178 -6.18 8.94 22.51
CA LYS A 178 -5.90 8.90 21.07
C LYS A 178 -5.64 10.28 20.48
N GLY A 179 -6.46 11.28 20.81
CA GLY A 179 -6.28 12.64 20.30
C GLY A 179 -4.98 13.32 20.77
N PHE A 180 -4.59 13.08 22.03
CA PHE A 180 -3.33 13.58 22.58
C PHE A 180 -2.12 12.93 21.89
N PHE A 181 -2.10 11.60 21.78
CA PHE A 181 -1.01 10.87 21.10
C PHE A 181 -0.89 11.23 19.63
N THR A 182 -2.01 11.38 18.93
CA THR A 182 -2.05 11.82 17.52
C THR A 182 -1.35 13.15 17.34
N ARG A 183 -1.60 14.13 18.22
CA ARG A 183 -0.99 15.47 18.14
C ARG A 183 0.50 15.45 18.43
N MET A 184 0.94 14.68 19.44
CA MET A 184 2.37 14.52 19.74
C MET A 184 3.12 13.83 18.59
N ALA A 185 2.53 12.78 18.01
CA ALA A 185 3.10 12.08 16.87
C ALA A 185 3.23 13.03 15.67
N GLY A 186 2.22 13.85 15.38
CA GLY A 186 2.29 14.84 14.30
C GLY A 186 3.46 15.82 14.47
N TRP A 187 3.65 16.33 15.69
CA TRP A 187 4.80 17.20 15.99
C TRP A 187 6.14 16.49 15.77
N PHE A 188 6.25 15.22 16.21
CA PHE A 188 7.46 14.40 16.03
C PHE A 188 7.84 14.24 14.54
N PHE A 189 6.85 14.06 13.65
CA PHE A 189 7.08 13.88 12.21
C PHE A 189 7.23 15.19 11.42
N SER A 190 6.91 16.35 12.00
CA SER A 190 6.88 17.64 11.29
C SER A 190 8.19 17.97 10.57
N ARG A 191 9.36 17.71 11.20
CA ARG A 191 10.66 17.96 10.56
C ARG A 191 10.89 17.12 9.31
N ALA A 192 10.48 15.85 9.32
CA ALA A 192 10.65 14.95 8.18
C ALA A 192 9.70 15.32 7.02
N ILE A 193 8.48 15.75 7.34
CA ILE A 193 7.48 16.22 6.38
C ILE A 193 7.99 17.42 5.59
N HIS A 194 8.50 18.45 6.27
CA HIS A 194 8.96 19.68 5.64
C HIS A 194 10.36 19.59 5.02
N ARG A 195 11.05 18.46 5.17
CA ARG A 195 12.38 18.25 4.62
C ARG A 195 12.33 18.16 3.08
N SER A 196 13.17 18.93 2.40
CA SER A 196 13.44 18.76 0.97
C SER A 196 14.21 17.47 0.70
N LYS A 197 13.80 16.74 -0.34
CA LYS A 197 14.26 15.40 -0.69
C LYS A 197 14.56 15.36 -2.19
N PRO A 198 15.74 14.88 -2.62
CA PRO A 198 16.05 14.78 -4.05
C PRO A 198 15.17 13.71 -4.71
N LEU A 199 14.75 13.96 -5.95
CA LEU A 199 14.03 12.98 -6.76
C LEU A 199 14.94 11.80 -7.11
N GLY A 200 14.37 10.60 -7.25
CA GLY A 200 15.07 9.45 -7.82
C GLY A 200 16.12 8.77 -6.93
N ALA A 201 16.37 9.25 -5.70
CA ALA A 201 17.41 8.67 -4.83
C ALA A 201 17.15 7.22 -4.39
N SER A 202 15.94 6.69 -4.63
CA SER A 202 15.62 5.29 -4.41
C SER A 202 15.91 4.38 -5.63
N LEU A 203 16.10 4.94 -6.83
CA LEU A 203 16.18 4.15 -8.07
C LEU A 203 17.43 3.28 -8.16
N GLU A 204 18.51 3.67 -7.49
CA GLU A 204 19.75 2.89 -7.42
C GLU A 204 19.65 1.65 -6.52
N LEU A 205 18.56 1.52 -5.74
CA LEU A 205 18.38 0.40 -4.82
C LEU A 205 18.10 -0.92 -5.55
N LEU A 206 17.51 -0.85 -6.74
CA LEU A 206 17.11 -2.02 -7.54
C LEU A 206 17.50 -1.83 -9.02
N PRO A 207 17.82 -2.92 -9.74
CA PRO A 207 18.17 -2.87 -11.17
C PRO A 207 17.06 -2.24 -12.01
N GLU A 208 17.42 -1.54 -13.08
CA GLU A 208 16.45 -0.97 -14.01
C GLU A 208 15.56 -2.04 -14.66
N ARG A 209 14.29 -1.66 -14.86
CA ARG A 209 13.22 -2.50 -15.39
C ARG A 209 12.28 -1.68 -16.26
N GLU A 210 11.69 -2.34 -17.24
CA GLU A 210 10.65 -1.76 -18.08
C GLU A 210 9.34 -1.63 -17.29
N LEU A 211 8.64 -0.51 -17.50
CA LEU A 211 7.35 -0.25 -16.86
C LEU A 211 6.25 -1.12 -17.49
N PRO A 212 5.55 -1.97 -16.70
CA PRO A 212 4.40 -2.72 -17.19
C PRO A 212 3.30 -1.84 -17.80
N ALA A 213 2.63 -2.35 -18.83
CA ALA A 213 1.63 -1.60 -19.59
C ALA A 213 0.43 -1.13 -18.74
N ASP A 214 0.01 -1.94 -17.76
CA ASP A 214 -1.06 -1.63 -16.82
C ASP A 214 -0.68 -0.58 -15.76
N LEU A 215 0.57 -0.11 -15.78
CA LEU A 215 1.08 1.02 -14.97
C LEU A 215 1.38 2.25 -15.84
N ALA A 216 0.81 2.34 -17.04
CA ALA A 216 1.08 3.44 -17.98
C ALA A 216 0.78 4.84 -17.43
N TRP A 217 -0.07 4.96 -16.40
CA TRP A 217 -0.32 6.22 -15.69
C TRP A 217 0.97 6.84 -15.09
N ALA A 218 2.02 6.05 -14.86
CA ALA A 218 3.29 6.51 -14.31
C ALA A 218 4.23 7.16 -15.36
N LYS A 219 3.99 6.95 -16.67
CA LYS A 219 4.93 7.31 -17.76
C LYS A 219 5.31 8.79 -17.78
N GLY A 220 4.43 9.68 -17.32
CA GLY A 220 4.69 11.13 -17.25
C GLY A 220 5.79 11.53 -16.24
N SER A 221 6.25 10.60 -15.39
CA SER A 221 7.32 10.85 -14.41
C SER A 221 8.35 9.72 -14.45
N PRO A 222 9.57 9.94 -14.99
CA PRO A 222 10.60 8.90 -15.09
C PRO A 222 10.96 8.27 -13.75
N ASN A 223 10.96 9.04 -12.66
CA ASN A 223 11.30 8.53 -11.33
C ASN A 223 10.21 7.61 -10.78
N ILE A 224 8.93 7.98 -10.95
CA ILE A 224 7.80 7.15 -10.51
C ILE A 224 7.69 5.91 -11.38
N ALA A 225 7.81 6.06 -12.71
CA ALA A 225 7.86 4.94 -13.64
C ALA A 225 8.98 3.97 -13.26
N GLY A 226 10.20 4.47 -13.04
CA GLY A 226 11.35 3.66 -12.64
C GLY A 226 11.14 2.93 -11.31
N ALA A 227 10.55 3.58 -10.31
CA ALA A 227 10.27 2.99 -9.00
C ALA A 227 9.20 1.88 -9.09
N PHE A 228 8.08 2.14 -9.78
CA PHE A 228 7.01 1.16 -9.94
C PHE A 228 7.40 0.00 -10.86
N ALA A 229 8.23 0.22 -11.88
CA ALA A 229 8.77 -0.85 -12.72
C ALA A 229 9.64 -1.81 -11.92
N ARG A 230 10.55 -1.28 -11.09
CA ARG A 230 11.41 -2.06 -10.18
C ARG A 230 10.57 -2.84 -9.18
N PHE A 231 9.61 -2.18 -8.54
CA PHE A 231 8.74 -2.81 -7.57
C PHE A 231 7.90 -3.93 -8.20
N ALA A 232 7.31 -3.69 -9.37
CA ALA A 232 6.57 -4.71 -10.12
C ALA A 232 7.45 -5.91 -10.48
N ALA A 233 8.69 -5.70 -10.91
CA ALA A 233 9.59 -6.79 -11.25
C ALA A 233 9.92 -7.70 -10.06
N VAL A 234 10.17 -7.10 -8.88
CA VAL A 234 10.45 -7.87 -7.65
C VAL A 234 9.20 -8.64 -7.21
N VAL A 235 8.03 -8.00 -7.18
CA VAL A 235 6.78 -8.66 -6.79
C VAL A 235 6.42 -9.79 -7.76
N ASN A 236 6.55 -9.57 -9.07
CA ASN A 236 6.27 -10.60 -10.07
C ASN A 236 7.23 -11.79 -9.96
N ARG A 237 8.52 -11.54 -9.65
CA ARG A 237 9.49 -12.60 -9.38
C ARG A 237 9.08 -13.40 -8.14
N ALA A 238 8.78 -12.75 -7.03
CA ALA A 238 8.31 -13.43 -5.81
C ALA A 238 7.07 -14.30 -6.08
N GLY A 239 6.12 -13.81 -6.87
CA GLY A 239 4.96 -14.59 -7.30
C GLY A 239 5.34 -15.82 -8.13
N ARG A 240 6.20 -15.67 -9.14
CA ARG A 240 6.65 -16.81 -9.98
C ARG A 240 7.44 -17.86 -9.18
N ASP A 241 8.26 -17.42 -8.24
CA ASP A 241 9.14 -18.31 -7.46
C ASP A 241 8.35 -19.11 -6.39
N LEU A 242 7.19 -18.61 -5.95
CA LEU A 242 6.44 -19.16 -4.80
C LEU A 242 5.08 -19.75 -5.15
N ILE A 243 4.38 -19.19 -6.15
CA ILE A 243 2.98 -19.48 -6.44
C ILE A 243 2.90 -20.31 -7.74
N PRO A 244 2.30 -21.53 -7.68
CA PRO A 244 2.05 -22.36 -8.85
C PRO A 244 1.37 -21.58 -10.00
N GLU A 245 1.69 -21.92 -11.23
CA GLU A 245 1.22 -21.18 -12.41
C GLU A 245 -0.31 -21.19 -12.55
N ASP A 246 -0.93 -22.34 -12.37
CA ASP A 246 -2.39 -22.52 -12.34
C ASP A 246 -3.08 -21.67 -11.27
N VAL A 247 -2.50 -21.57 -10.07
CA VAL A 247 -2.96 -20.69 -8.99
C VAL A 247 -2.82 -19.22 -9.41
N ARG A 248 -1.67 -18.83 -9.99
CA ARG A 248 -1.45 -17.45 -10.47
C ARG A 248 -2.47 -17.08 -11.54
N ASP A 249 -2.74 -17.97 -12.49
CA ASP A 249 -3.68 -17.73 -13.58
C ASP A 249 -5.11 -17.60 -13.05
N CYS A 250 -5.52 -18.45 -12.10
CA CYS A 250 -6.83 -18.33 -11.44
C CYS A 250 -6.97 -17.00 -10.70
N VAL A 251 -5.96 -16.60 -9.93
CA VAL A 251 -5.97 -15.31 -9.21
C VAL A 251 -6.05 -14.14 -10.18
N VAL A 252 -5.21 -14.12 -11.21
CA VAL A 252 -5.20 -13.03 -12.21
C VAL A 252 -6.55 -12.96 -12.91
N LYS A 253 -7.12 -14.08 -13.33
CA LYS A 253 -8.45 -14.13 -13.98
C LYS A 253 -9.54 -13.52 -13.09
N LEU A 254 -9.58 -13.91 -11.81
CA LEU A 254 -10.57 -13.40 -10.86
C LEU A 254 -10.39 -11.92 -10.57
N VAL A 255 -9.16 -11.47 -10.31
CA VAL A 255 -8.87 -10.05 -10.08
C VAL A 255 -9.16 -9.22 -11.33
N GLN A 256 -8.97 -9.75 -12.53
CA GLN A 256 -9.33 -9.04 -13.76
C GLN A 256 -10.85 -8.91 -13.96
N ALA A 257 -11.64 -9.87 -13.48
CA ALA A 257 -13.10 -9.81 -13.51
C ALA A 257 -13.69 -8.99 -12.36
N TRP A 258 -12.92 -8.73 -11.30
CA TRP A 258 -13.37 -7.95 -10.14
C TRP A 258 -13.63 -6.48 -10.50
N ASP A 259 -14.73 -5.94 -10.00
CA ASP A 259 -15.24 -4.60 -10.26
C ASP A 259 -15.07 -3.63 -9.07
N GLY A 260 -14.30 -4.02 -8.06
CA GLY A 260 -14.00 -3.19 -6.89
C GLY A 260 -14.89 -3.44 -5.67
N LYS A 261 -15.99 -4.20 -5.82
CA LYS A 261 -16.94 -4.50 -4.73
C LYS A 261 -16.35 -5.38 -3.63
N GLU A 262 -16.91 -5.28 -2.43
CA GLU A 262 -16.65 -6.22 -1.35
C GLU A 262 -17.27 -7.59 -1.68
N LEU A 263 -16.52 -8.69 -1.52
CA LEU A 263 -16.96 -10.05 -1.86
C LEU A 263 -17.80 -10.73 -0.77
N GLY A 264 -18.30 -9.96 0.21
CA GLY A 264 -19.12 -10.46 1.32
C GLY A 264 -18.32 -11.20 2.40
N LEU A 265 -19.02 -11.73 3.40
CA LEU A 265 -18.42 -12.36 4.60
C LEU A 265 -17.98 -13.82 4.41
N GLY A 266 -18.46 -14.49 3.35
CA GLY A 266 -18.16 -15.89 3.08
C GLY A 266 -16.86 -16.10 2.30
N ARG A 267 -16.26 -17.29 2.45
CA ARG A 267 -15.09 -17.74 1.68
C ARG A 267 -15.41 -18.67 0.51
N HIS A 268 -16.70 -18.92 0.22
CA HIS A 268 -17.10 -19.89 -0.80
C HIS A 268 -16.53 -19.60 -2.19
N TRP A 269 -16.44 -18.31 -2.56
CA TRP A 269 -15.84 -17.88 -3.82
C TRP A 269 -14.35 -18.24 -3.94
N VAL A 270 -13.63 -18.36 -2.81
CA VAL A 270 -12.22 -18.80 -2.80
C VAL A 270 -12.13 -20.30 -3.05
N GLU A 271 -12.99 -21.08 -2.40
CA GLU A 271 -13.00 -22.54 -2.56
C GLU A 271 -13.47 -22.94 -3.96
N GLU A 272 -14.46 -22.24 -4.52
CA GLU A 272 -14.91 -22.41 -5.90
C GLU A 272 -13.79 -22.06 -6.90
N ALA A 273 -13.09 -20.94 -6.67
CA ALA A 273 -11.98 -20.50 -7.49
C ALA A 273 -10.83 -21.51 -7.55
N MET A 274 -10.55 -22.19 -6.43
CA MET A 274 -9.46 -23.16 -6.30
C MET A 274 -9.92 -24.61 -6.51
N ASN A 275 -11.15 -24.81 -6.99
CA ASN A 275 -11.69 -26.15 -7.21
C ASN A 275 -10.88 -26.89 -8.29
N GLY A 276 -10.62 -28.18 -8.07
CA GLY A 276 -9.82 -29.02 -8.98
C GLY A 276 -8.30 -28.90 -8.82
N LEU A 277 -7.79 -27.99 -7.99
CA LEU A 277 -6.37 -27.93 -7.65
C LEU A 277 -6.02 -28.90 -6.51
N ASP A 278 -4.73 -29.25 -6.39
CA ASP A 278 -4.24 -30.01 -5.22
C ASP A 278 -4.31 -29.17 -3.93
N GLU A 279 -4.24 -29.82 -2.77
CA GLU A 279 -4.40 -29.16 -1.46
C GLU A 279 -3.35 -28.07 -1.20
N LYS A 280 -2.09 -28.27 -1.62
CA LYS A 280 -1.05 -27.24 -1.48
C LYS A 280 -1.40 -26.02 -2.33
N SER A 281 -1.83 -26.24 -3.57
CA SER A 281 -2.24 -25.17 -4.48
C SER A 281 -3.48 -24.42 -3.97
N LYS A 282 -4.45 -25.12 -3.37
CA LYS A 282 -5.60 -24.49 -2.68
C LYS A 282 -5.17 -23.61 -1.51
N ASP A 283 -4.27 -24.08 -0.64
CA ASP A 283 -3.82 -23.31 0.53
C ASP A 283 -3.05 -22.04 0.12
N ILE A 284 -2.17 -22.16 -0.87
CA ILE A 284 -1.45 -21.01 -1.45
C ILE A 284 -2.44 -20.03 -2.10
N GLY A 285 -3.35 -20.55 -2.92
CA GLY A 285 -4.36 -19.75 -3.60
C GLY A 285 -5.30 -19.03 -2.64
N ARG A 286 -5.70 -19.69 -1.54
CA ARG A 286 -6.52 -19.09 -0.48
C ARG A 286 -5.83 -17.90 0.17
N LEU A 287 -4.58 -18.04 0.58
CA LEU A 287 -3.81 -16.93 1.17
C LEU A 287 -3.76 -15.73 0.21
N VAL A 288 -3.44 -15.99 -1.05
CA VAL A 288 -3.16 -14.95 -2.04
C VAL A 288 -4.45 -14.25 -2.50
N LEU A 289 -5.52 -14.99 -2.76
CA LEU A 289 -6.83 -14.43 -3.14
C LEU A 289 -7.44 -13.61 -2.00
N LEU A 290 -7.40 -14.12 -0.77
CA LEU A 290 -7.88 -13.38 0.39
C LEU A 290 -7.06 -12.11 0.57
N THR A 291 -5.74 -12.16 0.46
CA THR A 291 -4.91 -10.95 0.54
C THR A 291 -5.26 -9.92 -0.55
N ALA A 292 -5.55 -10.39 -1.77
CA ALA A 292 -5.90 -9.52 -2.88
C ALA A 292 -7.27 -8.84 -2.72
N LEU A 293 -8.30 -9.58 -2.31
CA LEU A 293 -9.70 -9.12 -2.43
C LEU A 293 -10.44 -9.00 -1.10
N ALA A 294 -9.96 -9.64 -0.03
CA ALA A 294 -10.57 -9.62 1.30
C ALA A 294 -9.52 -9.78 2.43
N PRO A 295 -8.52 -8.88 2.54
CA PRO A 295 -7.36 -9.07 3.43
C PRO A 295 -7.73 -9.19 4.91
N TYR A 296 -8.88 -8.65 5.31
CA TYR A 296 -9.43 -8.78 6.67
C TYR A 296 -9.84 -10.21 7.03
N GLN A 297 -10.00 -11.10 6.04
CA GLN A 297 -10.29 -12.51 6.25
C GLN A 297 -9.03 -13.38 6.33
N VAL A 298 -7.82 -12.82 6.20
CA VAL A 298 -6.59 -13.58 6.42
C VAL A 298 -6.35 -13.70 7.93
N ASP A 299 -6.67 -14.87 8.47
CA ASP A 299 -6.46 -15.22 9.88
C ASP A 299 -5.23 -16.13 10.06
N GLU A 300 -4.94 -16.49 11.31
CA GLU A 300 -3.85 -17.40 11.66
C GLU A 300 -3.99 -18.77 10.99
N GLY A 301 -5.22 -19.27 10.79
CA GLY A 301 -5.46 -20.54 10.12
C GLY A 301 -5.05 -20.51 8.65
N VAL A 302 -5.38 -19.42 7.94
CA VAL A 302 -4.95 -19.21 6.54
C VAL A 302 -3.43 -19.12 6.44
N VAL A 303 -2.78 -18.40 7.36
CA VAL A 303 -1.32 -18.29 7.38
C VAL A 303 -0.66 -19.64 7.69
N ASN A 304 -1.18 -20.39 8.68
CA ASN A 304 -0.63 -21.69 9.07
C ASN A 304 -0.80 -22.75 7.97
N ALA A 305 -1.91 -22.72 7.22
CA ALA A 305 -2.11 -23.59 6.07
C ALA A 305 -1.04 -23.34 5.00
N PHE A 306 -0.75 -22.07 4.68
CA PHE A 306 0.34 -21.72 3.76
C PHE A 306 1.71 -22.17 4.29
N THR A 307 2.02 -21.88 5.56
CA THR A 307 3.35 -22.16 6.13
C THR A 307 3.63 -23.65 6.35
N THR A 308 2.59 -24.50 6.36
CA THR A 308 2.73 -25.96 6.31
C THR A 308 3.41 -26.43 5.02
N HIS A 309 3.20 -25.72 3.91
CA HIS A 309 3.78 -26.06 2.60
C HIS A 309 5.02 -25.24 2.25
N ILE A 310 5.08 -23.98 2.68
CA ILE A 310 6.12 -23.02 2.32
C ILE A 310 6.60 -22.27 3.57
N THR A 311 7.81 -22.58 4.04
CA THR A 311 8.40 -21.96 5.23
C THR A 311 9.29 -20.77 4.88
N GLY A 312 9.28 -19.74 5.76
CA GLY A 312 10.14 -18.56 5.65
C GLY A 312 9.35 -17.25 5.58
N ASP A 313 9.75 -16.27 6.40
CA ASP A 313 9.12 -14.94 6.46
C ASP A 313 9.20 -14.21 5.12
N ASP A 314 10.33 -14.34 4.41
CA ASP A 314 10.54 -13.78 3.08
C ASP A 314 9.54 -14.33 2.07
N ARG A 315 9.20 -15.63 2.18
CA ARG A 315 8.23 -16.31 1.30
C ARG A 315 6.80 -15.90 1.61
N LEU A 316 6.43 -15.82 2.89
CA LEU A 316 5.11 -15.30 3.28
C LEU A 316 4.92 -13.86 2.79
N ILE A 317 5.92 -12.99 3.01
CA ILE A 317 5.89 -11.61 2.50
C ILE A 317 5.79 -11.59 0.98
N GLY A 318 6.51 -12.47 0.27
CA GLY A 318 6.44 -12.58 -1.18
C GLY A 318 5.05 -12.93 -1.72
N ALA A 319 4.40 -13.94 -1.13
CA ALA A 319 3.05 -14.36 -1.54
C ALA A 319 2.00 -13.28 -1.24
N LEU A 320 2.04 -12.69 -0.04
CA LEU A 320 1.15 -11.58 0.34
C LEU A 320 1.36 -10.35 -0.57
N ALA A 321 2.61 -9.99 -0.84
CA ALA A 321 2.93 -8.85 -1.70
C ALA A 321 2.44 -9.07 -3.13
N TRP A 322 2.53 -10.30 -3.66
CA TRP A 322 2.01 -10.62 -4.98
C TRP A 322 0.49 -10.50 -5.07
N GLY A 323 -0.25 -11.10 -4.14
CA GLY A 323 -1.72 -10.97 -4.10
C GLY A 323 -2.15 -9.52 -3.94
N SER A 324 -1.53 -8.80 -3.01
CA SER A 324 -1.81 -7.39 -2.76
C SER A 324 -1.55 -6.50 -3.99
N PHE A 325 -0.38 -6.62 -4.61
CA PHE A 325 -0.01 -5.77 -5.73
C PHE A 325 -0.78 -6.11 -7.00
N THR A 326 -1.21 -7.37 -7.17
CA THR A 326 -2.09 -7.78 -8.28
C THR A 326 -3.42 -7.01 -8.23
N ALA A 327 -4.05 -6.91 -7.06
CA ALA A 327 -5.26 -6.09 -6.89
C ALA A 327 -4.99 -4.59 -7.04
N ALA A 328 -3.88 -4.08 -6.51
CA ALA A 328 -3.51 -2.67 -6.63
C ALA A 328 -3.26 -2.25 -8.10
N ARG A 329 -2.61 -3.10 -8.90
CA ARG A 329 -2.40 -2.89 -10.33
C ARG A 329 -3.72 -2.87 -11.10
N LYS A 330 -4.63 -3.80 -10.80
CA LYS A 330 -5.99 -3.79 -11.37
C LYS A 330 -6.68 -2.46 -11.11
N ILE A 331 -6.66 -1.97 -9.87
CA ILE A 331 -7.22 -0.66 -9.54
C ILE A 331 -6.54 0.45 -10.33
N GLY A 332 -5.21 0.41 -10.47
CA GLY A 332 -4.45 1.36 -11.27
C GLY A 332 -4.91 1.46 -12.73
N THR A 333 -5.46 0.38 -13.30
CA THR A 333 -6.02 0.39 -14.68
C THR A 333 -7.29 1.23 -14.81
N TRP A 334 -7.97 1.54 -13.71
CA TRP A 334 -9.17 2.38 -13.69
C TRP A 334 -8.87 3.87 -13.51
N LEU A 335 -7.59 4.23 -13.29
CA LEU A 335 -7.19 5.59 -12.94
C LEU A 335 -6.65 6.32 -14.18
N TYR A 336 -7.42 7.29 -14.66
CA TYR A 336 -7.14 8.00 -15.89
C TYR A 336 -6.17 9.17 -15.68
N VAL A 337 -5.38 9.44 -16.71
CA VAL A 337 -4.57 10.66 -16.83
C VAL A 337 -5.33 11.58 -17.79
N SER A 338 -6.00 12.61 -17.28
CA SER A 338 -6.75 13.59 -18.09
C SER A 338 -5.88 14.71 -18.59
#